data_AF-A0A2K2VP02-F1
#
_entry.id   AF-A0A2K2VP02-F1
#
_cell.length_a   1.000
_cell.length_b   1.000
_cell.length_c   1.000
_cell.angle_alpha   90.00
_cell.angle_beta   90.00
_cell.angle_gamma   90.00
#
_symmetry.space_group_name_H-M   'P 1'
#
loop_
_entity.id
_entity.type
_entity.pdbx_description
1 polymer ?
#
loop_
_entity_poly.entity_id
_entity_poly.type
_entity_poly.pdbx_seq_one_letter_code
_entity_poly.pdbx_strand_id
1 'polypeptide(L)'
;MTKCEGNPQEEFILQNNSEENLKKLISKNPEEFLEYIHKLGLHVNHDEKTINLQNSYTTILTLKTTCFKVDFNDNFATIAPLK
;
A
#
# COMPACT_ATOMS: atom_id res chain seq x y z
N MET A 1 -10.21 -13.65 -9.33
CA MET A 1 -9.60 -13.21 -8.07
C MET A 1 -9.66 -14.38 -7.11
N THR A 2 -8.52 -14.83 -6.58
CA THR A 2 -8.49 -15.89 -5.57
C THR A 2 -8.97 -15.31 -4.24
N LYS A 3 -9.80 -16.05 -3.51
CA LYS A 3 -10.21 -15.62 -2.17
C LYS A 3 -8.98 -15.62 -1.27
N CYS A 4 -8.77 -14.53 -0.55
CA CYS A 4 -7.72 -14.43 0.45
C CYS A 4 -8.20 -15.04 1.77
N GLU A 5 -7.29 -15.71 2.48
CA GLU A 5 -7.49 -16.25 3.81
C GLU A 5 -6.45 -15.63 4.76
N GLY A 6 -6.78 -15.50 6.04
CA GLY A 6 -5.91 -14.90 7.04
C GLY A 6 -6.68 -14.04 8.03
N ASN A 7 -5.99 -13.64 9.11
CA ASN A 7 -6.55 -12.77 10.13
C ASN A 7 -6.15 -11.32 9.88
N PRO A 8 -7.09 -10.36 10.01
CA PRO A 8 -6.78 -8.94 9.95
C PRO A 8 -5.70 -8.57 10.97
N GLN A 9 -4.68 -7.84 10.51
CA GLN A 9 -3.64 -7.25 11.36
C GLN A 9 -4.00 -5.79 11.69
N GLU A 10 -3.00 -4.98 12.06
CA GLU A 10 -3.18 -3.56 12.38
C GLU A 10 -3.94 -2.81 11.28
N GLU A 11 -5.05 -2.19 11.70
CA GLU A 11 -5.98 -1.51 10.82
C GLU A 11 -5.53 -0.08 10.55
N PHE A 12 -5.65 0.33 9.30
CA PHE A 12 -5.51 1.72 8.88
C PHE A 12 -6.88 2.31 8.62
N ILE A 13 -7.17 3.43 9.29
CA ILE A 13 -8.47 4.08 9.27
C ILE A 13 -8.37 5.31 8.37
N LEU A 14 -9.17 5.32 7.30
CA LEU A 14 -9.36 6.49 6.44
C LEU A 14 -10.69 7.16 6.79
N GLN A 15 -10.65 8.47 7.01
CA GLN A 15 -11.87 9.26 7.20
C GLN A 15 -12.71 9.20 5.92
N ASN A 16 -13.96 8.80 6.05
CA ASN A 16 -14.87 8.59 4.93
C ASN A 16 -16.06 9.54 5.02
N ASN A 17 -16.13 10.50 4.11
CA ASN A 17 -17.29 11.40 3.97
C ASN A 17 -18.31 10.78 3.00
N SER A 18 -18.84 9.60 3.35
CA SER A 18 -19.83 8.84 2.56
C SER A 18 -19.36 8.37 1.17
N GLU A 19 -18.06 8.16 0.97
CA GLU A 19 -17.51 7.56 -0.24
C GLU A 19 -17.45 6.03 -0.10
N GLU A 20 -18.25 5.32 -0.89
CA GLU A 20 -18.25 3.84 -0.90
C GLU A 20 -17.12 3.24 -1.76
N ASN A 21 -16.42 4.09 -2.53
CA ASN A 21 -15.41 3.64 -3.47
C ASN A 21 -14.00 3.76 -2.90
N LEU A 22 -13.37 2.61 -2.63
CA LEU A 22 -12.00 2.52 -2.11
C LEU A 22 -10.99 3.34 -2.92
N LYS A 23 -11.06 3.26 -4.26
CA LYS A 23 -10.11 3.94 -5.13
C LYS A 23 -10.21 5.46 -4.98
N LYS A 24 -11.43 5.99 -4.91
CA LYS A 24 -11.65 7.43 -4.67
C LYS A 24 -11.21 7.83 -3.28
N LEU A 25 -11.45 7.00 -2.27
CA LEU A 25 -11.02 7.25 -0.90
C LEU A 25 -9.49 7.34 -0.77
N ILE A 26 -8.78 6.37 -1.37
CA ILE A 26 -7.30 6.39 -1.45
C ILE A 26 -6.83 7.62 -2.24
N SER A 27 -7.51 7.97 -3.33
CA SER A 27 -7.12 9.13 -4.16
C SER A 27 -7.32 10.48 -3.44
N LYS A 28 -8.24 10.55 -2.46
CA LYS A 28 -8.47 11.73 -1.61
C LYS A 28 -7.42 11.84 -0.50
N ASN A 29 -6.88 10.70 -0.05
CA ASN A 29 -5.92 10.60 1.05
C ASN A 29 -4.62 9.85 0.61
N PRO A 30 -3.93 10.31 -0.45
CA PRO A 30 -2.86 9.53 -1.06
C PRO A 30 -1.62 9.39 -0.16
N GLU A 31 -1.28 10.44 0.60
CA GLU A 31 -0.09 10.44 1.46
C GLU A 31 -0.25 9.47 2.64
N GLU A 32 -1.40 9.52 3.31
CA GLU A 32 -1.71 8.65 4.46
C GLU A 32 -1.70 7.17 4.03
N PHE A 33 -2.29 6.87 2.87
CA PHE A 33 -2.26 5.52 2.31
C PHE A 33 -0.85 5.07 1.92
N LEU A 34 -0.05 5.93 1.28
CA LEU A 34 1.34 5.62 0.94
C LEU A 34 2.19 5.36 2.19
N GLU A 35 2.04 6.18 3.23
CA GLU A 35 2.74 6.00 4.50
C GLU A 35 2.36 4.66 5.16
N TYR A 36 1.07 4.33 5.20
CA TYR A 36 0.59 3.04 5.69
C TYR A 36 1.19 1.87 4.92
N ILE A 37 1.11 1.93 3.59
CA ILE A 37 1.64 0.89 2.72
C ILE A 37 3.17 0.73 2.88
N HIS A 38 3.90 1.84 3.06
CA HIS A 38 5.33 1.81 3.36
C HIS A 38 5.62 1.07 4.68
N LYS A 39 4.79 1.25 5.72
CA LYS A 39 4.91 0.54 7.01
C LYS A 39 4.70 -0.97 6.88
N LEU A 40 3.92 -1.44 5.90
CA LEU A 40 3.76 -2.87 5.62
C LEU A 40 5.02 -3.53 5.05
N GLY A 41 5.95 -2.72 4.57
CA GLY A 41 7.24 -3.13 4.06
C GLY A 41 7.30 -3.15 2.54
N LEU A 42 8.41 -2.62 2.04
CA LEU A 42 8.76 -2.57 0.62
C LEU A 42 9.94 -3.51 0.36
N HIS A 43 9.95 -4.15 -0.79
CA HIS A 43 11.16 -4.78 -1.30
C HIS A 43 11.92 -3.73 -2.12
N VAL A 44 13.11 -3.36 -1.66
CA VAL A 44 13.99 -2.39 -2.32
C VAL A 44 15.12 -3.15 -3.00
N ASN A 45 15.24 -3.00 -4.31
CA ASN A 45 16.38 -3.49 -5.07
C ASN A 45 17.14 -2.30 -5.65
N HIS A 46 18.45 -2.25 -5.43
CA HIS A 46 19.33 -1.20 -5.92
C HIS A 46 20.41 -1.82 -6.78
N ASP A 47 20.51 -1.37 -8.03
CA ASP A 47 21.52 -1.78 -8.99
C ASP A 47 22.33 -0.56 -9.41
N GLU A 48 23.65 -0.66 -9.29
CA GLU A 48 24.59 0.38 -9.68
C GLU A 48 25.56 -0.19 -10.71
N LYS A 49 25.74 0.53 -11.81
CA LYS A 49 26.62 0.14 -12.90
C LYS A 49 27.47 1.33 -13.33
N THR A 50 28.79 1.13 -13.35
CA THR A 50 29.73 2.08 -13.94
C THR A 50 30.28 1.53 -15.26
N ILE A 51 30.04 2.24 -16.36
CA ILE A 51 30.56 1.89 -17.70
C ILE A 51 31.23 3.13 -18.28
N ASN A 52 32.49 3.02 -18.74
CA ASN A 52 33.26 4.14 -19.31
C ASN A 52 33.29 5.39 -18.41
N LEU A 53 33.52 5.22 -17.11
CA LEU A 53 33.50 6.31 -16.10
C LEU A 53 32.14 7.02 -15.92
N GLN A 54 31.08 6.56 -16.59
CA GLN A 54 29.72 6.99 -16.33
C GLN A 54 29.06 6.04 -15.35
N ASN A 55 28.59 6.61 -14.24
CA ASN A 55 27.81 5.90 -13.24
C ASN A 55 26.31 6.00 -13.58
N SER A 56 25.63 4.87 -13.54
CA SER A 56 24.19 4.74 -13.62
C SER A 56 23.71 3.93 -12.43
N TYR A 57 22.65 4.39 -11.79
CA TYR A 57 22.00 3.67 -10.71
C TYR A 57 20.51 3.53 -10.98
N THR A 58 19.93 2.42 -10.55
CA THR A 58 18.50 2.14 -10.63
C THR A 58 18.05 1.59 -9.30
N THR A 59 17.08 2.26 -8.68
CA THR A 59 16.41 1.77 -7.47
C THR A 59 14.99 1.37 -7.83
N ILE A 60 14.65 0.10 -7.61
CA ILE A 60 13.32 -0.46 -7.82
C ILE A 60 12.67 -0.67 -6.46
N LEU A 61 11.51 -0.03 -6.26
CA LEU A 61 10.67 -0.21 -5.08
C LEU A 61 9.49 -1.11 -5.44
N THR A 62 9.40 -2.28 -4.83
CA THR A 62 8.33 -3.25 -5.09
C THR A 62 7.47 -3.45 -3.86
N LEU A 63 6.17 -3.27 -4.03
CA LEU A 63 5.17 -3.60 -3.02
C LEU A 63 4.92 -5.09 -2.98
N LYS A 64 4.97 -5.69 -1.79
CA LYS A 64 4.59 -7.09 -1.64
C LYS A 64 3.12 -7.26 -1.95
N THR A 65 2.79 -8.28 -2.75
CA THR A 65 1.40 -8.69 -2.97
C THR A 65 0.80 -9.07 -1.63
N THR A 66 -0.15 -8.25 -1.15
CA THR A 66 -0.78 -8.38 0.16
C THR A 66 -2.29 -8.36 -0.02
N CYS A 67 -2.98 -9.28 0.65
CA CYS A 67 -4.43 -9.27 0.72
C CYS A 67 -4.90 -8.31 1.81
N PHE A 68 -5.99 -7.59 1.55
CA PHE A 68 -6.57 -6.66 2.52
C PHE A 68 -8.03 -7.02 2.80
N LYS A 69 -8.42 -6.95 4.07
CA LYS A 69 -9.81 -6.80 4.47
C LYS A 69 -10.11 -5.30 4.45
N VAL A 70 -11.21 -4.94 3.79
CA VAL A 70 -11.66 -3.56 3.68
C VAL A 70 -13.11 -3.52 4.15
N ASP A 71 -13.36 -2.77 5.22
CA ASP A 71 -14.71 -2.54 5.73
C ASP A 71 -15.06 -1.05 5.57
N PHE A 72 -16.28 -0.78 5.11
CA PHE A 72 -16.80 0.58 4.94
C PHE A 72 -17.91 0.83 5.94
N ASN A 73 -17.80 1.95 6.66
CA ASN A 73 -18.86 2.53 7.46
C ASN A 73 -19.14 3.97 6.97
N ASP A 74 -20.23 4.57 7.45
CA ASP A 74 -20.68 5.91 7.02
C ASP A 74 -19.65 7.02 7.27
N ASN A 75 -18.78 6.83 8.27
CA ASN A 75 -17.81 7.84 8.73
C ASN A 75 -16.34 7.48 8.43
N PHE A 76 -16.04 6.19 8.25
CA PHE A 76 -14.66 5.73 8.05
C PHE A 76 -14.61 4.43 7.25
N ALA A 77 -13.48 4.21 6.58
CA ALA A 77 -13.14 2.91 6.02
C ALA A 77 -11.91 2.36 6.74
N THR A 78 -11.92 1.07 7.05
CA THR A 78 -10.76 0.38 7.63
C THR A 78 -10.11 -0.50 6.57
N ILE A 79 -8.79 -0.48 6.53
CA ILE A 79 -7.97 -1.31 5.65
C ILE A 79 -7.02 -2.09 6.55
N ALA A 80 -7.13 -3.43 6.55
CA ALA A 80 -6.30 -4.30 7.36
C ALA A 80 -5.64 -5.36 6.48
N PRO A 81 -4.31 -5.60 6.58
CA PRO A 81 -3.66 -6.64 5.82
C PRO A 81 -3.99 -8.00 6.43
N LEU A 82 -4.14 -9.02 5.58
CA LEU A 82 -4.36 -10.39 5.99
C LEU A 82 -3.01 -11.13 6.09
N LYS A 83 -2.80 -11.85 7.18
CA LYS A 83 -1.68 -12.78 7.39
C LYS A 83 -2.18 -14.14 7.88
#